data_AF-A0A381Y072-F1
#
_entry.id   AF-A0A381Y072-F1
#
_cell.length_a   1.000
_cell.length_b   1.000
_cell.length_c   1.000
_cell.angle_alpha   90.00
_cell.angle_beta   90.00
_cell.angle_gamma   90.00
#
_symmetry.space_group_name_H-M   'P 1'
#
loop_
_entity.id
_entity.type
_entity.pdbx_description
1 polymer ?
#
loop_
_entity_poly.entity_id
_entity_poly.type
_entity_poly.pdbx_seq_one_letter_code
_entity_poly.pdbx_strand_id
1 'polypeptide(L)'
;MVHQDDPKMKIVYGMVGSKWISGGKRYKHAWVEDKGKVKDWQTMTLGMSKYAKKGWPKKEFYKFYSPSNLKVYSAKEAADNFKKNKSMVGWDWK
;
A
#
# COMPACT_ATOMS: atom_id res chain seq x y z
N MET A 1 -1.01 15.19 4.88
CA MET A 1 -0.31 14.50 5.99
C MET A 1 -1.02 13.19 6.30
N VAL A 2 -0.26 12.15 6.62
CA VAL A 2 -0.80 10.88 7.13
C VAL A 2 -0.73 10.97 8.65
N HIS A 3 -1.85 10.82 9.35
CA HIS A 3 -1.87 10.82 10.81
C HIS A 3 -1.44 9.43 11.29
N GLN A 4 -0.18 9.29 11.70
CA GLN A 4 0.37 7.99 12.13
C GLN A 4 -0.37 7.40 13.35
N ASP A 5 -1.04 8.23 14.13
CA ASP A 5 -1.82 7.81 15.32
C ASP A 5 -3.29 7.48 15.02
N ASP A 6 -3.74 7.47 13.75
CA ASP A 6 -5.10 7.06 13.43
C ASP A 6 -5.19 5.51 13.50
N PRO A 7 -5.96 4.93 14.45
CA PRO A 7 -6.07 3.48 14.59
C PRO A 7 -6.73 2.81 13.37
N LYS A 8 -7.35 3.60 12.48
CA LYS A 8 -7.95 3.10 11.23
C LYS A 8 -6.95 3.06 10.07
N MET A 9 -5.75 3.63 10.24
CA MET A 9 -4.67 3.53 9.27
C MET A 9 -4.12 2.11 9.24
N LYS A 10 -4.00 1.56 8.04
CA LYS A 10 -3.43 0.24 7.81
C LYS A 10 -2.29 0.32 6.82
N ILE A 11 -1.21 -0.39 7.11
CA ILE A 11 -0.10 -0.58 6.18
C ILE A 11 -0.33 -1.94 5.54
N VAL A 12 -0.49 -1.94 4.23
CA VAL A 12 -0.83 -3.12 3.46
C VAL A 12 0.34 -3.45 2.54
N TYR A 13 0.67 -4.73 2.50
CA TYR A 13 1.65 -5.28 1.60
C TYR A 13 1.04 -6.45 0.84
N GLY A 14 1.34 -6.57 -0.44
CA GLY A 14 0.89 -7.71 -1.22
C GLY A 14 1.37 -7.63 -2.65
N MET A 15 0.76 -8.43 -3.51
CA MET A 15 1.02 -8.41 -4.94
C MET A 15 -0.02 -7.51 -5.61
N VAL A 16 0.41 -6.51 -6.36
CA VAL A 16 -0.46 -5.72 -7.24
C VAL A 16 -0.19 -6.12 -8.69
N GLY A 17 -1.22 -6.13 -9.52
CA GLY A 17 -1.05 -6.39 -10.95
C GLY A 17 -2.22 -5.80 -11.72
N SER A 18 -1.94 -5.17 -12.85
CA SER A 18 -2.99 -4.68 -13.74
C SER A 18 -2.89 -5.42 -15.06
N LYS A 19 -3.99 -6.04 -15.48
CA LYS A 19 -4.06 -6.67 -16.80
C LYS A 19 -3.76 -5.67 -17.93
N TRP A 20 -4.03 -4.40 -17.69
CA TRP A 20 -3.90 -3.30 -18.65
C TRP A 20 -2.52 -2.62 -18.67
N ILE A 21 -1.83 -2.57 -17.52
CA ILE A 21 -0.54 -1.84 -17.41
C ILE A 21 0.65 -2.81 -17.43
N SER A 22 0.53 -3.97 -16.79
CA SER A 22 1.65 -4.90 -16.60
C SER A 22 1.55 -6.18 -17.43
N GLY A 23 0.60 -6.26 -18.37
CA GLY A 23 0.36 -7.47 -19.15
C GLY A 23 0.03 -8.69 -18.27
N GLY A 24 -0.53 -8.46 -17.08
CA GLY A 24 -0.81 -9.50 -16.09
C GLY A 24 0.35 -9.83 -15.14
N LYS A 25 1.54 -9.24 -15.32
CA LYS A 25 2.64 -9.38 -14.34
C LYS A 25 2.24 -8.77 -13.01
N ARG A 26 2.56 -9.46 -11.92
CA ARG A 26 2.27 -9.04 -10.55
C ARG A 26 3.56 -8.66 -9.85
N TYR A 27 3.53 -7.58 -9.08
CA TYR A 27 4.68 -7.04 -8.37
C TYR A 27 4.39 -6.97 -6.88
N LYS A 28 5.40 -7.30 -6.07
CA LYS A 28 5.37 -7.05 -4.63
C LYS A 28 5.30 -5.54 -4.42
N HIS A 29 4.32 -5.10 -3.63
CA HIS A 29 4.04 -3.68 -3.44
C HIS A 29 3.48 -3.40 -2.05
N ALA A 30 3.76 -2.20 -1.55
CA ALA A 30 3.28 -1.74 -0.26
C ALA A 30 2.54 -0.40 -0.42
N TRP A 31 1.42 -0.26 0.29
CA TRP A 31 0.63 0.96 0.30
C TRP A 31 -0.01 1.20 1.68
N VAL A 32 -0.47 2.41 1.91
CA VAL A 32 -1.21 2.78 3.11
C VAL A 32 -2.69 2.84 2.78
N GLU A 33 -3.53 2.23 3.60
CA GLU A 33 -4.97 2.48 3.61
C GLU A 33 -5.34 3.41 4.74
N ASP A 34 -6.01 4.51 4.40
CA ASP A 34 -6.44 5.52 5.36
C ASP A 34 -7.78 6.12 4.90
N LYS A 35 -8.78 6.10 5.79
CA LYS A 35 -10.12 6.68 5.55
C LYS A 35 -10.75 6.28 4.20
N GLY A 36 -10.65 5.00 3.85
CA GLY A 36 -11.22 4.45 2.61
C GLY A 36 -10.43 4.76 1.34
N LYS A 37 -9.22 5.32 1.47
CA LYS A 37 -8.32 5.62 0.36
C LYS A 37 -7.04 4.79 0.46
N VAL A 38 -6.50 4.42 -0.69
CA VAL A 38 -5.19 3.80 -0.88
C VAL A 38 -4.19 4.88 -1.25
N LYS A 39 -3.26 5.16 -0.34
CA LYS A 39 -2.14 6.08 -0.50
C LYS A 39 -0.90 5.25 -0.81
N ASP A 40 -0.65 5.09 -2.10
CA ASP A 40 0.54 4.46 -2.64
C ASP A 40 1.63 5.53 -2.91
N TRP A 41 2.91 5.19 -2.71
CA TRP A 41 4.01 6.13 -2.90
C TRP A 41 4.11 6.65 -4.34
N GLN A 42 3.85 5.83 -5.36
CA GLN A 42 3.88 6.30 -6.75
C GLN A 42 2.74 7.31 -6.98
N THR A 43 1.56 7.03 -6.46
CA THR A 43 0.41 7.94 -6.52
C THR A 43 0.66 9.24 -5.72
N MET A 44 1.33 9.15 -4.58
CA MET A 44 1.57 10.29 -3.70
C MET A 44 2.74 11.16 -4.15
N THR A 45 3.74 10.58 -4.82
CA THR A 45 5.01 11.26 -5.17
C THR A 45 5.13 11.53 -6.66
N LEU A 46 4.85 10.55 -7.53
CA LEU A 46 5.04 10.69 -8.99
C LEU A 46 3.89 11.43 -9.67
N GLY A 47 2.69 11.42 -9.08
CA GLY A 47 1.57 12.25 -9.54
C GLY A 47 0.99 11.89 -10.91
N MET A 48 1.27 10.69 -11.43
CA MET A 48 0.92 10.25 -12.79
C MET A 48 -0.57 9.87 -12.98
N SER A 49 -1.48 10.28 -12.07
CA SER A 49 -2.91 9.94 -12.18
C SER A 49 -3.82 11.04 -11.63
N LYS A 50 -5.12 11.00 -11.98
CA LYS A 50 -6.15 11.88 -11.38
C LYS A 50 -6.25 11.78 -9.85
N TYR A 51 -5.66 10.74 -9.25
CA TYR A 51 -5.60 10.50 -7.81
C TYR A 51 -4.26 10.94 -7.18
N ALA A 52 -3.40 11.60 -7.96
CA ALA A 52 -2.13 12.17 -7.53
C ALA A 52 -2.28 12.96 -6.23
N LYS A 53 -1.39 12.68 -5.25
CA LYS A 53 -1.36 13.34 -3.93
C LYS A 53 -2.65 13.23 -3.09
N LYS A 54 -3.70 12.59 -3.61
CA LYS A 54 -5.01 12.39 -2.96
C LYS A 54 -5.20 10.94 -2.50
N GLY A 55 -4.57 9.99 -3.19
CA GLY A 55 -4.78 8.55 -3.01
C GLY A 55 -5.99 8.03 -3.79
N TRP A 56 -5.95 6.76 -4.16
CA TRP A 56 -7.03 6.08 -4.87
C TRP A 56 -8.20 5.76 -3.93
N PRO A 57 -9.47 5.86 -4.37
CA PRO A 57 -10.55 5.21 -3.65
C PRO A 57 -10.27 3.71 -3.51
N LYS A 58 -10.36 3.14 -2.30
CA LYS A 58 -9.97 1.75 -2.03
C LYS A 58 -10.67 0.76 -2.96
N LYS A 59 -11.98 0.93 -3.18
CA LYS A 59 -12.77 0.08 -4.08
C LYS A 59 -12.24 0.09 -5.52
N GLU A 60 -11.87 1.27 -6.02
CA GLU A 60 -11.31 1.40 -7.37
C GLU A 60 -9.91 0.82 -7.48
N PHE A 61 -9.06 1.06 -6.48
CA PHE A 61 -7.71 0.47 -6.44
C PHE A 61 -7.77 -1.05 -6.47
N TYR A 62 -8.62 -1.65 -5.64
CA TYR A 62 -8.77 -3.11 -5.58
C TYR A 62 -9.36 -3.70 -6.86
N LYS A 63 -10.26 -2.97 -7.52
CA LYS A 63 -10.81 -3.39 -8.82
C LYS A 63 -9.77 -3.31 -9.94
N PHE A 64 -8.94 -2.27 -9.93
CA PHE A 64 -8.00 -1.99 -11.02
C PHE A 64 -6.70 -2.79 -10.91
N TYR A 65 -6.16 -2.93 -9.70
CA TYR A 65 -4.90 -3.61 -9.42
C TYR A 65 -5.05 -5.01 -8.85
N SER A 66 -6.29 -5.48 -8.63
CA SER A 66 -6.66 -6.82 -8.16
C SER A 66 -5.63 -7.43 -7.20
N PRO A 67 -5.37 -6.78 -6.05
CA PRO A 67 -4.25 -7.15 -5.21
C PRO A 67 -4.48 -8.51 -4.53
N SER A 68 -3.42 -9.27 -4.29
CA SER A 68 -3.46 -10.62 -3.69
C SER A 68 -2.33 -10.84 -2.69
N ASN A 69 -2.39 -11.92 -1.91
CA ASN A 69 -1.41 -12.25 -0.86
C ASN A 69 -1.21 -11.08 0.13
N LEU A 70 -2.33 -10.50 0.56
CA LEU A 70 -2.35 -9.30 1.38
C LEU A 70 -1.92 -9.61 2.81
N LYS A 71 -0.88 -8.91 3.28
CA LYS A 71 -0.53 -8.76 4.69
C LYS A 71 -0.94 -7.36 5.12
N VAL A 72 -1.72 -7.27 6.18
CA VAL A 72 -2.28 -6.02 6.68
C VAL A 72 -1.79 -5.82 8.10
N TYR A 73 -1.17 -4.68 8.35
CA TYR A 73 -0.62 -4.30 9.65
C TYR A 73 -1.26 -3.00 10.12
N SER A 74 -1.47 -2.86 11.42
CA SER A 74 -1.67 -1.55 12.04
C SER A 74 -0.40 -0.71 11.97
N ALA A 75 -0.52 0.60 12.19
CA ALA A 75 0.63 1.50 12.27
C ALA A 75 1.62 1.06 13.37
N LYS A 76 1.09 0.61 14.52
CA LYS A 76 1.90 0.10 15.64
C LYS A 76 2.67 -1.17 15.26
N GLU A 77 1.99 -2.17 14.68
CA GLU A 77 2.65 -3.42 14.26
C GLU A 77 3.73 -3.17 13.22
N ALA A 78 3.48 -2.28 12.26
CA ALA A 78 4.49 -1.92 11.26
C ALA A 78 5.69 -1.20 11.88
N ALA A 79 5.46 -0.31 12.85
CA ALA A 79 6.54 0.37 13.59
C ALA A 79 7.35 -0.62 14.43
N ASP A 80 6.69 -1.57 15.10
CA ASP A 80 7.36 -2.61 15.90
C ASP A 80 8.16 -3.57 15.02
N ASN A 81 7.63 -3.95 13.85
CA ASN A 81 8.36 -4.73 12.84
C ASN A 81 9.56 -3.97 12.29
N PHE A 82 9.41 -2.66 12.06
CA PHE A 82 10.52 -1.83 11.62
C PHE A 82 11.63 -1.75 12.67
N LYS A 83 11.28 -1.60 13.96
CA LYS A 83 12.29 -1.59 15.05
C LYS A 83 13.04 -2.91 15.13
N LYS A 84 12.35 -4.04 14.99
CA LYS A 84 12.94 -5.38 15.10
C LYS A 84 13.78 -5.75 13.88
N ASN A 85 13.27 -5.49 12.68
CA ASN A 85 13.80 -6.06 11.45
C ASN A 85 14.35 -5.00 10.48
N LYS A 86 14.39 -3.72 10.90
CA LYS A 86 14.68 -2.55 10.04
C LYS A 86 13.82 -2.50 8.77
N SER A 87 12.65 -3.13 8.81
CA SER A 87 11.75 -3.33 7.68
C SER A 87 10.30 -3.20 8.15
N MET A 88 9.53 -2.32 7.53
CA MET A 88 8.11 -2.11 7.87
C MET A 88 7.24 -3.34 7.58
N VAL A 89 7.76 -4.29 6.79
CA VAL A 89 7.10 -5.55 6.38
C VAL A 89 7.68 -6.78 7.07
N GLY A 90 8.67 -6.60 7.96
CA GLY A 90 9.18 -7.66 8.83
C GLY A 90 9.98 -8.79 8.15
N TRP A 91 10.37 -8.68 6.87
CA TRP A 91 11.13 -9.72 6.16
C TRP A 91 12.33 -9.14 5.37
N ASP A 92 13.37 -9.98 5.24
CA ASP A 92 14.47 -9.85 4.28
C ASP A 92 13.92 -10.21 2.88
N TRP A 93 14.32 -9.45 1.86
CA TRP A 93 13.82 -9.58 0.48
C TRP A 93 14.57 -10.66 -0.31
N LYS A 94 15.13 -11.67 0.39
CA LYS A 94 15.83 -12.79 -0.23
C LYS A 94 14.86 -13.87 -0.73
#